data_AF-A0A498M458-F1
#
_entry.id   AF-A0A498M458-F1
#
_cell.length_a   1.000
_cell.length_b   1.000
_cell.length_c   1.000
_cell.angle_alpha   90.00
_cell.angle_beta   90.00
_cell.angle_gamma   90.00
#
_symmetry.space_group_name_H-M   'P 1'
#
loop_
_entity.id
_entity.type
_entity.pdbx_description
1 polymer ?
#
loop_
_entity_poly.entity_id
_entity_poly.type
_entity_poly.pdbx_seq_one_letter_code
_entity_poly.pdbx_strand_id
1 'polypeptide(L)'
;MVVSEAARVGTVIGRVSARDPDSPSSAIRYSIDRNTDLERFFNVDALTGVISTAKVLDREVNSVHNITIFATENHDPSQVGRGIALITVMDINDNAPVFAIEYETLLCENAAPGQVIQTISAVDKDEPPSGHRFYFSLTFSAANNNNFTLRDNKDNTASVLTKRAGFQRQEQSLYLLPVLIVDSGSPALSSTNTLSVRVCDCDVDGVPQACGAVAFSLPAGLSTGALLAILGCIITLLGKTALAQHQTV
;
A
#
# COMPACT_ATOMS: atom_id res chain seq x y z
N MET A 1 -22.16 14.62 6.84
CA MET A 1 -22.70 13.26 7.09
C MET A 1 -21.51 12.31 7.08
N VAL A 2 -21.58 11.19 7.80
CA VAL A 2 -20.47 10.22 7.86
C VAL A 2 -20.97 8.82 7.53
N VAL A 3 -20.14 8.02 6.88
CA VAL A 3 -20.43 6.62 6.52
C VAL A 3 -19.13 5.82 6.57
N SER A 4 -19.15 4.60 7.10
CA SER A 4 -17.97 3.73 7.06
C SER A 4 -17.76 3.17 5.65
N GLU A 5 -16.52 2.99 5.21
CA GLU A 5 -16.27 2.33 3.92
C GLU A 5 -16.70 0.85 3.89
N ALA A 6 -16.78 0.20 5.06
CA ALA A 6 -17.40 -1.12 5.20
C ALA A 6 -18.92 -1.12 4.95
N ALA A 7 -19.54 0.04 4.74
CA ALA A 7 -20.96 0.14 4.49
C ALA A 7 -21.35 -0.59 3.19
N ARG A 8 -22.29 -1.52 3.31
CA ARG A 8 -22.85 -2.22 2.15
C ARG A 8 -23.65 -1.24 1.27
N VAL A 9 -23.82 -1.60 0.00
CA VAL A 9 -24.74 -0.90 -0.90
C VAL A 9 -26.15 -0.86 -0.29
N GLY A 10 -26.79 0.29 -0.35
CA GLY A 10 -28.11 0.57 0.24
C GLY A 10 -28.06 1.05 1.69
N THR A 11 -26.87 1.20 2.29
CA THR A 11 -26.74 1.73 3.65
C THR A 11 -27.24 3.17 3.69
N VAL A 12 -28.15 3.46 4.62
CA VAL A 12 -28.67 4.82 4.84
C VAL A 12 -27.60 5.64 5.55
N ILE A 13 -27.24 6.77 4.93
CA ILE A 13 -26.20 7.69 5.44
C ILE A 13 -26.85 8.80 6.27
N GLY A 14 -28.01 9.28 5.82
CA GLY A 14 -28.69 10.41 6.43
C GLY A 14 -29.87 10.86 5.60
N ARG A 15 -30.40 12.03 5.92
CA ARG A 15 -31.54 12.63 5.24
C ARG A 15 -31.31 14.12 5.05
N VAL A 16 -31.69 14.63 3.89
CA VAL A 16 -31.84 16.05 3.64
C VAL A 16 -33.31 16.44 3.68
N SER A 17 -33.58 17.70 4.00
CA SER A 17 -34.92 18.27 3.99
C SER A 17 -34.88 19.67 3.39
N ALA A 18 -35.98 20.04 2.75
CA ALA A 18 -36.23 21.38 2.25
C ALA A 18 -37.64 21.78 2.66
N ARG A 19 -37.90 23.08 2.74
CA ARG A 19 -39.19 23.62 3.12
C ARG A 19 -39.47 24.84 2.26
N ASP A 20 -40.66 24.89 1.67
CA ASP A 20 -41.20 26.10 1.09
C ASP A 20 -41.89 26.91 2.19
N PRO A 21 -41.44 28.14 2.50
CA PRO A 21 -42.11 29.02 3.46
C PRO A 21 -43.54 29.41 3.05
N ASP A 22 -43.82 29.47 1.74
CA ASP A 22 -45.11 29.92 1.19
C ASP A 22 -46.12 28.78 1.08
N SER A 23 -45.64 27.54 0.92
CA SER A 23 -46.45 26.32 0.85
C SER A 23 -45.98 25.25 1.86
N PRO A 24 -46.58 25.19 3.06
CA PRO A 24 -46.17 24.22 4.09
C PRO A 24 -46.57 22.76 3.79
N SER A 25 -47.35 22.53 2.73
CA SER A 25 -47.87 21.21 2.32
C SER A 25 -47.26 20.72 1.00
N SER A 26 -46.13 21.30 0.60
CA SER A 26 -45.52 21.14 -0.70
C SER A 26 -44.95 19.74 -0.96
N ALA A 27 -45.27 19.18 -2.14
CA ALA A 27 -44.72 17.91 -2.61
C ALA A 27 -43.34 18.12 -3.23
N ILE A 28 -42.33 18.32 -2.37
CA ILE A 28 -40.93 18.52 -2.78
C ILE A 28 -40.32 17.18 -3.21
N ARG A 29 -39.64 17.18 -4.37
CA ARG A 29 -38.88 16.05 -4.89
C ARG A 29 -37.38 16.28 -4.83
N TYR A 30 -36.65 15.29 -4.32
CA TYR A 30 -35.19 15.35 -4.21
C TYR A 30 -34.49 14.65 -5.37
N SER A 31 -33.37 15.22 -5.84
CA SER A 31 -32.48 14.58 -6.81
C SER A 31 -31.02 14.99 -6.61
N ILE A 32 -30.08 14.14 -7.04
CA ILE A 32 -28.64 14.44 -7.00
C ILE A 32 -28.22 15.04 -8.35
N ASP A 33 -27.45 16.13 -8.32
CA ASP A 33 -26.72 16.62 -9.50
C ASP A 33 -25.62 15.63 -9.89
N ARG A 34 -25.81 14.93 -10.99
CA ARG A 34 -24.87 13.90 -11.46
C ARG A 34 -23.53 14.45 -11.93
N ASN A 35 -23.38 15.76 -12.10
CA ASN A 35 -22.08 16.38 -12.33
C ASN A 35 -21.21 16.40 -11.06
N THR A 36 -21.81 16.26 -9.88
CA THR A 36 -21.12 16.22 -8.57
C THR A 36 -20.98 14.81 -8.00
N ASP A 37 -21.55 13.82 -8.67
CA ASP A 37 -21.50 12.39 -8.33
C ASP A 37 -21.43 11.57 -9.62
N LEU A 38 -20.37 11.80 -10.41
CA LEU A 38 -20.20 11.23 -11.76
C LEU A 38 -20.23 9.70 -11.75
N GLU A 39 -19.61 9.11 -10.73
CA GLU A 39 -19.53 7.67 -10.55
C GLU A 39 -20.77 7.07 -9.90
N ARG A 40 -21.74 7.90 -9.50
CA ARG A 40 -23.01 7.48 -8.89
C ARG A 40 -22.80 6.64 -7.63
N PHE A 41 -22.00 7.15 -6.70
CA PHE A 41 -21.78 6.52 -5.40
C PHE A 41 -23.00 6.62 -4.48
N PHE A 42 -23.92 7.57 -4.74
CA PHE A 42 -25.05 7.83 -3.85
C PHE A 42 -26.41 7.84 -4.57
N ASN A 43 -27.42 7.43 -3.81
CA ASN A 43 -28.83 7.56 -4.14
C ASN A 43 -29.49 8.53 -3.15
N VAL A 44 -30.50 9.24 -3.63
CA VAL A 44 -31.44 10.01 -2.79
C VAL A 44 -32.85 9.53 -3.09
N ASP A 45 -33.60 9.19 -2.06
CA ASP A 45 -35.01 8.90 -2.20
C ASP A 45 -35.77 10.19 -2.52
N ALA A 46 -36.52 10.17 -3.63
CA ALA A 46 -37.12 11.37 -4.18
C ALA A 46 -38.19 12.00 -3.30
N LEU A 47 -38.82 11.25 -2.37
CA LEU A 47 -39.93 11.75 -1.54
C LEU A 47 -39.47 12.10 -0.13
N THR A 48 -38.56 11.30 0.41
CA THR A 48 -38.10 11.43 1.79
C THR A 48 -36.81 12.22 1.90
N GLY A 49 -36.00 12.32 0.84
CA GLY A 49 -34.68 12.93 0.89
C GLY A 49 -33.64 12.07 1.62
N VAL A 50 -33.93 10.78 1.86
CA VAL A 50 -32.99 9.84 2.47
C VAL A 50 -31.87 9.56 1.48
N ILE A 51 -30.63 9.76 1.92
CA ILE A 51 -29.42 9.48 1.15
C ILE A 51 -28.89 8.10 1.55
N SER A 52 -28.55 7.29 0.56
CA SER A 52 -27.97 5.95 0.76
C SER A 52 -26.83 5.67 -0.19
N THR A 53 -25.96 4.72 0.16
CA THR A 53 -24.89 4.25 -0.72
C THR A 53 -25.48 3.49 -1.92
N ALA A 54 -25.00 3.80 -3.12
CA ALA A 54 -25.33 3.10 -4.35
C ALA A 54 -24.20 2.16 -4.82
N LYS A 55 -22.99 2.38 -4.29
CA LYS A 55 -21.78 1.58 -4.54
C LYS A 55 -21.01 1.36 -3.24
N VAL A 56 -20.08 0.42 -3.28
CA VAL A 56 -19.05 0.25 -2.25
C VAL A 56 -18.19 1.51 -2.23
N LEU A 57 -17.83 1.95 -1.03
CA LEU A 57 -16.95 3.09 -0.79
C LEU A 57 -15.56 2.57 -0.44
N ASP A 58 -14.56 3.37 -0.71
CA ASP A 58 -13.15 3.10 -0.44
C ASP A 58 -12.53 4.45 -0.07
N ARG A 59 -12.09 4.56 1.18
CA ARG A 59 -11.58 5.79 1.76
C ARG A 59 -10.20 6.13 1.19
N GLU A 60 -9.37 5.14 0.89
CA GLU A 60 -8.06 5.29 0.26
C GLU A 60 -8.17 5.86 -1.16
N VAL A 61 -9.30 5.61 -1.84
CA VAL A 61 -9.61 6.21 -3.15
C VAL A 61 -10.22 7.59 -3.01
N ASN A 62 -11.27 7.74 -2.19
CA ASN A 62 -11.89 9.04 -1.94
C ASN A 62 -12.55 9.12 -0.56
N SER A 63 -11.90 9.84 0.36
CA SER A 63 -12.39 10.00 1.74
C SER A 63 -13.53 11.02 1.87
N VAL A 64 -13.79 11.86 0.86
CA VAL A 64 -14.79 12.94 0.96
C VAL A 64 -15.55 13.15 -0.34
N HIS A 65 -16.87 13.01 -0.28
CA HIS A 65 -17.78 13.29 -1.39
C HIS A 65 -18.60 14.56 -1.15
N ASN A 66 -18.55 15.48 -2.11
CA ASN A 66 -19.35 16.70 -2.13
C ASN A 66 -20.45 16.61 -3.17
N ILE A 67 -21.62 16.12 -2.77
CA ILE A 67 -22.75 15.97 -3.69
C ILE A 67 -23.71 17.15 -3.57
N THR A 68 -24.12 17.69 -4.71
CA THR A 68 -25.18 18.70 -4.79
C THR A 68 -26.54 17.99 -4.86
N ILE A 69 -27.46 18.39 -3.99
CA ILE A 69 -28.85 17.94 -3.98
C ILE A 69 -29.76 19.08 -4.44
N PHE A 70 -30.68 18.77 -5.36
CA PHE A 70 -31.78 19.63 -5.73
C PHE A 70 -33.05 19.21 -4.99
N ALA A 71 -33.81 20.20 -4.54
CA ALA A 71 -35.15 20.06 -4.01
C ALA A 71 -36.10 20.82 -4.95
N THR A 72 -36.90 20.10 -5.73
CA THR A 72 -37.77 20.67 -6.76
C THR A 72 -39.22 20.57 -6.31
N GLU A 73 -39.92 21.69 -6.37
CA GLU A 73 -41.35 21.74 -6.20
C GLU A 73 -42.03 21.93 -7.56
N ASN A 74 -42.98 21.05 -7.87
CA ASN A 74 -43.67 21.05 -9.14
C ASN A 74 -44.78 22.12 -9.17
N HIS A 75 -44.36 23.37 -9.30
CA HIS A 75 -45.21 24.52 -9.63
C HIS A 75 -44.98 24.97 -11.09
N ASP A 76 -45.82 25.89 -11.57
CA ASP A 76 -45.62 26.62 -12.83
C ASP A 76 -45.42 28.12 -12.54
N PRO A 77 -44.19 28.65 -12.60
CA PRO A 77 -42.93 27.95 -12.87
C PRO A 77 -42.44 27.10 -11.68
N SER A 78 -41.62 26.09 -11.95
CA SER A 78 -41.10 25.21 -10.89
C SER A 78 -40.07 25.94 -10.04
N GLN A 79 -40.14 25.72 -8.72
CA GLN A 79 -39.18 26.26 -7.77
C GLN A 79 -38.12 25.22 -7.42
N VAL A 80 -36.85 25.62 -7.39
CA VAL A 80 -35.73 24.71 -7.15
C VAL A 80 -34.80 25.28 -6.07
N GLY A 81 -34.68 24.54 -4.97
CA GLY A 81 -33.64 24.75 -3.97
C GLY A 81 -32.40 23.90 -4.25
N ARG A 82 -31.22 24.40 -3.87
CA ARG A 82 -29.94 23.70 -3.98
C ARG A 82 -29.27 23.60 -2.61
N GLY A 83 -28.81 22.40 -2.25
CA GLY A 83 -28.00 22.16 -1.05
C GLY A 83 -26.77 21.30 -1.37
N ILE A 84 -25.74 21.39 -0.54
CA ILE A 84 -24.55 20.52 -0.63
C ILE A 84 -24.58 19.55 0.54
N ALA A 85 -24.46 18.25 0.25
CA ALA A 85 -24.24 17.22 1.25
C ALA A 85 -22.77 16.80 1.20
N LEU A 86 -22.02 17.16 2.24
CA LEU A 86 -20.67 16.69 2.49
C LEU A 86 -20.74 15.33 3.18
N ILE A 87 -20.26 14.29 2.51
CA ILE A 87 -20.20 12.91 3.02
C ILE A 87 -18.74 12.55 3.25
N THR A 88 -18.37 12.30 4.50
CA THR A 88 -17.04 11.83 4.89
C THR A 88 -17.08 10.33 5.06
N VAL A 89 -16.17 9.63 4.38
CA VAL A 89 -15.98 8.19 4.52
C VAL A 89 -15.07 7.95 5.72
N MET A 90 -15.52 7.11 6.65
CA MET A 90 -14.78 6.72 7.83
C MET A 90 -13.95 5.47 7.54
N ASP A 91 -12.69 5.56 7.92
CA ASP A 91 -11.67 4.53 7.81
C ASP A 91 -12.06 3.23 8.52
N ILE A 92 -11.67 2.11 7.90
CA ILE A 92 -11.57 0.79 8.51
C ILE A 92 -10.16 0.25 8.27
N ASN A 93 -9.66 -0.60 9.17
CA ASN A 93 -8.36 -1.21 8.97
C ASN A 93 -8.45 -2.38 7.98
N ASP A 94 -8.43 -2.10 6.67
CA ASP A 94 -8.50 -3.08 5.58
C ASP A 94 -7.24 -3.15 4.70
N ASN A 95 -6.25 -2.29 4.95
CA ASN A 95 -4.92 -2.39 4.37
C ASN A 95 -3.93 -2.97 5.38
N ALA A 96 -2.97 -3.76 4.88
CA ALA A 96 -1.91 -4.32 5.71
C ALA A 96 -0.63 -3.51 5.53
N PRO A 97 0.21 -3.38 6.57
CA PRO A 97 1.43 -2.59 6.49
C PRO A 97 2.46 -3.29 5.61
N VAL A 98 3.16 -2.52 4.78
CA VAL A 98 4.21 -3.01 3.86
C VAL A 98 5.49 -2.20 4.05
N PHE A 99 6.63 -2.70 3.56
CA PHE A 99 7.85 -1.88 3.55
C PHE A 99 7.63 -0.53 2.85
N ALA A 100 8.16 0.53 3.47
CA ALA A 100 8.06 1.89 2.93
C ALA A 100 8.74 2.04 1.56
N ILE A 101 9.81 1.27 1.35
CA ILE A 101 10.56 1.15 0.10
C ILE A 101 11.04 -0.29 -0.07
N GLU A 102 11.49 -0.65 -1.26
CA GLU A 102 12.28 -1.88 -1.43
C GLU A 102 13.65 -1.70 -0.77
N TYR A 103 13.98 -2.61 0.14
CA TYR A 103 15.28 -2.60 0.83
C TYR A 103 16.23 -3.61 0.19
N GLU A 104 17.39 -3.11 -0.23
CA GLU A 104 18.57 -3.93 -0.54
C GLU A 104 19.67 -3.58 0.45
N THR A 105 20.14 -4.58 1.20
CA THR A 105 21.16 -4.40 2.23
C THR A 105 22.46 -5.04 1.78
N LEU A 106 23.54 -4.28 1.85
CA LEU A 106 24.89 -4.80 1.67
C LEU A 106 25.51 -5.08 3.03
N LEU A 107 26.15 -6.23 3.16
CA LEU A 107 26.76 -6.71 4.39
C LEU A 107 28.22 -7.01 4.14
N CYS A 108 29.09 -6.54 5.03
CA CYS A 108 30.47 -6.94 5.04
C CYS A 108 30.67 -8.40 5.47
N GLU A 109 31.57 -9.11 4.79
CA GLU A 109 31.94 -10.46 5.20
C GLU A 109 32.52 -10.54 6.63
N ASN A 110 33.22 -9.47 7.04
CA ASN A 110 33.82 -9.31 8.36
C ASN A 110 32.88 -8.61 9.37
N ALA A 111 31.58 -8.48 9.06
CA ALA A 111 30.62 -7.87 9.97
C ALA A 111 30.64 -8.53 11.36
N ALA A 112 30.68 -7.70 12.40
CA ALA A 112 30.72 -8.15 13.78
C ALA A 112 29.32 -8.50 14.29
N PRO A 113 29.17 -9.36 15.32
CA PRO A 113 27.87 -9.63 15.93
C PRO A 113 27.29 -8.37 16.58
N GLY A 114 25.98 -8.16 16.47
CA GLY A 114 25.27 -7.00 17.02
C GLY A 114 25.37 -5.72 16.18
N GLN A 115 26.01 -5.78 15.00
CA GLN A 115 26.08 -4.65 14.07
C GLN A 115 24.71 -4.41 13.45
N VAL A 116 24.26 -3.15 13.42
CA VAL A 116 23.06 -2.74 12.67
C VAL A 116 23.45 -2.61 11.20
N ILE A 117 22.75 -3.35 10.33
CA ILE A 117 23.06 -3.41 8.90
C ILE A 117 22.02 -2.72 8.03
N GLN A 118 20.80 -2.57 8.57
CA GLN A 118 19.70 -1.89 7.91
C GLN A 118 18.72 -1.40 8.97
N THR A 119 18.11 -0.24 8.74
CA THR A 119 16.87 0.14 9.42
C THR A 119 15.75 0.09 8.39
N ILE A 120 14.73 -0.71 8.69
CA ILE A 120 13.53 -0.87 7.87
C ILE A 120 12.37 -0.12 8.51
N SER A 121 11.49 0.43 7.68
CA SER A 121 10.25 1.07 8.08
C SER A 121 9.10 0.52 7.23
N ALA A 122 7.89 0.69 7.74
CA ALA A 122 6.67 0.28 7.04
C ALA A 122 5.74 1.48 6.84
N VAL A 123 4.84 1.33 5.88
CA VAL A 123 3.73 2.24 5.61
C VAL A 123 2.44 1.44 5.51
N ASP A 124 1.35 2.08 5.89
CA ASP A 124 0.00 1.58 5.75
C ASP A 124 -0.86 2.68 5.11
N LYS A 125 -1.88 2.32 4.34
CA LYS A 125 -2.74 3.27 3.63
C LYS A 125 -3.90 3.76 4.51
N ASP A 126 -4.25 2.98 5.52
CA ASP A 126 -5.31 3.29 6.48
C ASP A 126 -4.97 4.53 7.34
N GLU A 127 -5.97 5.11 7.99
CA GLU A 127 -5.77 6.22 8.93
C GLU A 127 -5.39 5.76 10.35
N PRO A 128 -4.50 6.51 11.04
CA PRO A 128 -3.76 7.68 10.57
C PRO A 128 -2.60 7.30 9.62
N PRO A 129 -2.19 8.16 8.66
CA PRO A 129 -1.10 7.85 7.70
C PRO A 129 0.27 7.63 8.33
N SER A 130 0.49 8.14 9.56
CA SER A 130 1.66 7.82 10.40
C SER A 130 1.64 6.40 10.97
N GLY A 131 0.54 5.68 10.69
CA GLY A 131 0.25 4.31 11.05
C GLY A 131 -0.16 4.16 12.50
N HIS A 132 -1.08 3.25 12.72
CA HIS A 132 -1.04 2.39 13.91
C HIS A 132 0.40 1.91 14.17
N ARG A 133 0.71 1.55 15.41
CA ARG A 133 2.02 1.00 15.75
C ARG A 133 2.25 -0.29 14.97
N PHE A 134 3.37 -0.38 14.26
CA PHE A 134 3.82 -1.61 13.58
C PHE A 134 4.72 -2.47 14.48
N TYR A 135 4.59 -3.78 14.32
CA TYR A 135 5.42 -4.79 14.94
C TYR A 135 6.14 -5.60 13.86
N PHE A 136 7.46 -5.65 13.96
CA PHE A 136 8.32 -6.36 13.02
C PHE A 136 8.85 -7.65 13.66
N SER A 137 8.77 -8.75 12.93
CA SER A 137 9.35 -10.03 13.35
C SER A 137 9.83 -10.82 12.14
N LEU A 138 10.71 -11.79 12.36
CA LEU A 138 10.97 -12.79 11.32
C LEU A 138 9.82 -13.78 11.29
N THR A 139 9.45 -14.27 10.11
CA THR A 139 8.40 -15.30 10.01
C THR A 139 8.81 -16.57 10.77
N PHE A 140 7.84 -17.44 11.08
CA PHE A 140 8.09 -18.70 11.77
C PHE A 140 9.14 -19.58 11.09
N SER A 141 9.16 -19.61 9.75
CA SER A 141 10.18 -20.34 8.97
C SER A 141 11.59 -19.79 9.15
N ALA A 142 11.73 -18.52 9.53
CA ALA A 142 12.98 -17.85 9.82
C ALA A 142 13.20 -17.61 11.34
N ALA A 143 12.38 -18.18 12.22
CA ALA A 143 12.49 -17.98 13.66
C ALA A 143 13.82 -18.50 14.24
N ASN A 144 14.35 -19.60 13.67
CA ASN A 144 15.64 -20.18 14.05
C ASN A 144 16.83 -19.56 13.30
N ASN A 145 16.67 -18.37 12.72
CA ASN A 145 17.74 -17.67 12.04
C ASN A 145 18.87 -17.35 13.03
N ASN A 146 20.07 -17.88 12.75
CA ASN A 146 21.28 -17.68 13.56
C ASN A 146 22.19 -16.57 13.03
N ASN A 147 21.80 -15.95 11.91
CA ASN A 147 22.59 -14.97 11.20
C ASN A 147 22.12 -13.54 11.52
N PHE A 148 20.80 -13.34 11.65
CA PHE A 148 20.20 -12.02 11.83
C PHE A 148 19.09 -12.01 12.89
N THR A 149 18.86 -10.83 13.47
CA THR A 149 17.75 -10.53 14.37
C THR A 149 17.17 -9.16 14.05
N LEU A 150 15.93 -8.93 14.47
CA LEU A 150 15.30 -7.61 14.42
C LEU A 150 15.26 -7.01 15.81
N ARG A 151 15.38 -5.69 15.89
CA ARG A 151 15.13 -4.88 17.09
C ARG A 151 14.11 -3.81 16.76
N ASP A 152 12.99 -3.81 17.46
CA ASP A 152 11.99 -2.74 17.39
C ASP A 152 12.56 -1.44 17.99
N ASN A 153 12.62 -0.38 17.18
CA ASN A 153 13.15 0.93 17.58
C ASN A 153 12.10 1.83 18.24
N LYS A 154 10.85 1.39 18.26
CA LYS A 154 9.70 2.07 18.85
C LYS A 154 9.18 3.32 18.16
N ASP A 155 9.49 3.46 16.88
CA ASP A 155 9.13 4.59 16.03
C ASP A 155 8.63 4.13 14.64
N ASN A 156 7.94 2.97 14.60
CA ASN A 156 7.52 2.31 13.35
C ASN A 156 8.70 1.90 12.43
N THR A 157 9.91 1.83 13.00
CA THR A 157 11.08 1.23 12.37
C THR A 157 11.62 0.05 13.18
N ALA A 158 12.32 -0.83 12.48
CA ALA A 158 13.10 -1.90 13.09
C ALA A 158 14.53 -1.88 12.55
N SER A 159 15.50 -2.10 13.43
CA SER A 159 16.88 -2.33 13.02
C SER A 159 17.11 -3.81 12.79
N VAL A 160 17.72 -4.17 11.67
CA VAL A 160 18.22 -5.50 11.36
C VAL A 160 19.65 -5.58 11.86
N LEU A 161 19.95 -6.58 12.68
CA LEU A 161 21.26 -6.78 13.28
C LEU A 161 21.81 -8.16 12.97
N THR A 162 23.13 -8.27 12.88
CA THR A 162 23.83 -9.55 12.81
C THR A 162 23.81 -10.25 14.17
N LYS A 163 23.68 -11.59 14.17
CA LYS A 163 23.77 -12.45 15.37
C LYS A 163 25.13 -13.15 15.50
N ARG A 164 25.87 -13.25 14.41
CA ARG A 164 27.19 -13.90 14.33
C ARG A 164 28.17 -13.05 13.52
N ALA A 165 29.41 -13.51 13.45
CA ALA A 165 30.42 -13.02 12.52
C ALA A 165 30.75 -14.08 11.45
N GLY A 166 31.68 -13.74 10.56
CA GLY A 166 32.22 -14.65 9.56
C GLY A 166 31.20 -14.96 8.47
N PHE A 167 30.62 -13.92 7.88
CA PHE A 167 29.74 -14.03 6.74
C PHE A 167 30.59 -14.25 5.49
N GLN A 168 30.99 -15.48 5.20
CA GLN A 168 31.84 -15.74 4.05
C GLN A 168 31.06 -15.66 2.75
N ARG A 169 31.42 -14.70 1.89
CA ARG A 169 30.73 -14.48 0.61
C ARG A 169 30.74 -15.72 -0.29
N GLN A 170 31.80 -16.51 -0.28
CA GLN A 170 31.97 -17.71 -1.09
C GLN A 170 31.09 -18.88 -0.62
N GLU A 171 30.75 -18.92 0.68
CA GLU A 171 29.82 -19.92 1.23
C GLU A 171 28.38 -19.52 0.96
N GLN A 172 28.02 -18.27 1.27
CA GLN A 172 26.68 -17.75 1.05
C GLN A 172 26.71 -16.23 0.83
N SER A 173 26.42 -15.82 -0.40
CA SER A 173 26.46 -14.41 -0.82
C SER A 173 25.11 -13.68 -0.71
N LEU A 174 24.01 -14.40 -0.48
CA LEU A 174 22.66 -13.83 -0.37
C LEU A 174 21.88 -14.49 0.76
N TYR A 175 21.29 -13.65 1.60
CA TYR A 175 20.31 -14.05 2.60
C TYR A 175 18.98 -13.37 2.30
N LEU A 176 17.91 -14.16 2.30
CA LEU A 176 16.54 -13.69 2.15
C LEU A 176 15.87 -13.77 3.52
N LEU A 177 15.49 -12.60 4.06
CA LEU A 177 14.90 -12.46 5.37
C LEU A 177 13.41 -12.13 5.22
N PRO A 178 12.51 -13.12 5.37
CA PRO A 178 11.08 -12.85 5.39
C PRO A 178 10.71 -12.15 6.70
N VAL A 179 10.39 -10.86 6.61
CA VAL A 179 9.96 -10.00 7.70
C VAL A 179 8.44 -9.92 7.69
N LEU A 180 7.82 -10.40 8.76
CA LEU A 180 6.41 -10.21 9.06
C LEU A 180 6.23 -8.84 9.72
N ILE A 181 5.31 -8.05 9.16
CA ILE A 181 4.92 -6.74 9.67
C ILE A 181 3.45 -6.84 10.07
N VAL A 182 3.11 -6.44 11.28
CA VAL A 182 1.75 -6.45 11.81
C VAL A 182 1.39 -5.06 12.29
N ASP A 183 0.22 -4.56 11.91
CA ASP A 183 -0.30 -3.31 12.45
C ASP A 183 -0.91 -3.50 13.86
N SER A 184 -1.40 -2.42 14.44
CA SER A 184 -2.21 -2.45 15.67
C SER A 184 -3.65 -2.03 15.42
N GLY A 185 -4.11 -2.19 14.19
CA GLY A 185 -5.50 -1.98 13.81
C GLY A 185 -6.45 -3.02 14.39
N SER A 186 -7.74 -2.83 14.14
CA SER A 186 -8.79 -3.74 14.59
C SER A 186 -9.77 -4.04 13.44
N PRO A 187 -9.73 -5.23 12.84
CA PRO A 187 -8.80 -6.33 13.13
C PRO A 187 -7.36 -5.97 12.75
N ALA A 188 -6.38 -6.56 13.44
CA ALA A 188 -4.99 -6.35 13.07
C ALA A 188 -4.68 -7.08 11.76
N LEU A 189 -4.04 -6.39 10.82
CA LEU A 189 -3.61 -6.96 9.54
C LEU A 189 -2.09 -7.09 9.50
N SER A 190 -1.62 -7.96 8.59
CA SER A 190 -0.21 -8.28 8.48
C SER A 190 0.20 -8.60 7.06
N SER A 191 1.44 -8.27 6.71
CA SER A 191 2.06 -8.67 5.46
C SER A 191 3.46 -9.24 5.71
N THR A 192 3.98 -10.00 4.74
CA THR A 192 5.36 -10.50 4.78
C THR A 192 6.15 -9.93 3.62
N ASN A 193 7.19 -9.16 3.91
CA ASN A 193 8.13 -8.65 2.93
C ASN A 193 9.49 -9.34 3.08
N THR A 194 10.18 -9.59 1.96
CA THR A 194 11.50 -10.24 1.99
C THR A 194 12.60 -9.20 1.86
N LEU A 195 13.41 -9.05 2.90
CA LEU A 195 14.62 -8.24 2.87
C LEU A 195 15.78 -9.05 2.25
N SER A 196 16.45 -8.48 1.25
CA SER A 196 17.62 -9.10 0.63
C SER A 196 18.90 -8.55 1.24
N VAL A 197 19.72 -9.42 1.82
CA VAL A 197 21.04 -9.07 2.37
C VAL A 197 22.12 -9.74 1.53
N ARG A 198 22.92 -8.94 0.81
CA ARG A 198 24.04 -9.44 0.01
C ARG A 198 25.35 -9.27 0.77
N VAL A 199 26.15 -10.34 0.80
CA VAL A 199 27.49 -10.29 1.39
C VAL A 199 28.49 -9.83 0.34
N CYS A 200 29.20 -8.74 0.64
CA CYS A 200 30.21 -8.15 -0.21
C CYS A 200 31.57 -8.10 0.50
N ASP A 201 32.61 -7.93 -0.30
CA ASP A 201 33.93 -7.53 0.19
C ASP A 201 33.83 -6.09 0.72
N CYS A 202 34.67 -5.75 1.70
CA CYS A 202 34.67 -4.42 2.31
C CYS A 202 36.01 -3.74 2.20
N ASP A 203 35.97 -2.42 2.16
CA ASP A 203 37.18 -1.62 2.25
C ASP A 203 37.73 -1.56 3.69
N VAL A 204 38.83 -0.83 3.84
CA VAL A 204 39.55 -0.68 5.11
C VAL A 204 38.71 0.00 6.20
N ASP A 205 37.65 0.72 5.83
CA ASP A 205 36.75 1.41 6.75
C ASP A 205 35.53 0.55 7.10
N GLY A 206 35.45 -0.68 6.57
CA GLY A 206 34.33 -1.60 6.82
C GLY A 206 33.06 -1.20 6.05
N VAL A 207 33.21 -0.48 4.94
CA VAL A 207 32.09 -0.15 4.05
C VAL A 207 31.97 -1.24 2.98
N PRO A 208 30.77 -1.83 2.78
CA PRO A 208 30.53 -2.77 1.69
C PRO A 208 30.84 -2.14 0.34
N GLN A 209 31.80 -2.72 -0.37
CA GLN A 209 32.05 -2.38 -1.77
C GLN A 209 30.96 -3.04 -2.63
N ALA A 210 30.81 -2.61 -3.89
CA ALA A 210 29.85 -3.22 -4.79
C ALA A 210 30.10 -4.74 -4.84
N CYS A 211 29.14 -5.52 -4.35
CA CYS A 211 29.07 -6.96 -4.55
C CYS A 211 29.15 -7.17 -6.05
N GLY A 212 30.33 -7.53 -6.56
CA GLY A 212 30.59 -7.52 -8.00
C GLY A 212 29.39 -8.11 -8.73
N ALA A 213 28.74 -7.31 -9.59
CA ALA A 213 27.85 -7.87 -10.58
C ALA A 213 28.63 -9.02 -11.21
N VAL A 214 27.97 -10.14 -11.50
CA VAL A 214 28.61 -11.19 -12.28
C VAL A 214 28.93 -10.57 -13.64
N ALA A 215 30.08 -9.92 -13.74
CA ALA A 215 30.59 -9.34 -14.95
C ALA A 215 31.05 -10.53 -15.77
N PHE A 216 30.19 -10.97 -16.68
CA PHE A 216 30.64 -11.86 -17.74
C PHE A 216 31.67 -11.07 -18.55
N SER A 217 32.95 -11.38 -18.33
CA SER A 217 34.00 -10.88 -19.20
C SER A 217 33.79 -11.49 -20.58
N LEU A 218 33.46 -10.64 -21.54
CA LEU A 218 33.42 -11.04 -22.94
C LEU A 218 34.86 -11.23 -23.44
N PRO A 219 35.20 -12.35 -24.09
CA PRO A 219 36.51 -12.53 -24.71
C PRO A 219 36.83 -11.36 -25.65
N ALA A 220 38.06 -10.84 -25.57
CA ALA A 220 38.54 -9.85 -26.53
C ALA A 220 38.55 -10.47 -27.95
N GLY A 221 38.07 -9.72 -28.96
CA GLY A 221 38.03 -10.17 -30.35
C GLY A 221 36.68 -10.73 -30.85
N LEU A 222 35.60 -10.57 -30.08
CA LEU A 222 34.25 -10.90 -30.56
C LEU A 222 33.87 -10.03 -31.77
N SER A 223 33.33 -10.68 -32.80
CA SER A 223 32.71 -9.96 -33.91
C SER A 223 31.45 -9.24 -33.44
N THR A 224 31.06 -8.18 -34.16
CA THR A 224 29.83 -7.42 -33.86
C THR A 224 28.58 -8.31 -33.81
N GLY A 225 28.55 -9.38 -34.62
CA GLY A 225 27.48 -10.38 -34.61
C GLY A 225 27.46 -11.25 -33.35
N ALA A 226 28.63 -11.59 -32.79
CA ALA A 226 28.73 -12.35 -31.55
C ALA A 226 28.29 -11.52 -30.34
N LEU A 227 28.61 -10.22 -30.32
CA LEU A 227 28.13 -9.29 -29.28
C LEU A 227 26.59 -9.17 -29.29
N LEU A 228 25.98 -9.03 -30.46
CA LEU A 228 24.52 -8.98 -30.62
C LEU A 228 23.83 -10.27 -30.19
N ALA A 229 24.41 -11.43 -30.52
CA ALA A 229 23.87 -12.73 -30.10
C ALA A 229 23.92 -12.90 -28.57
N ILE A 230 24.99 -12.46 -27.92
CA ILE A 230 25.11 -12.51 -26.46
C ILE A 230 24.13 -11.53 -25.80
N LEU A 231 24.01 -10.31 -26.31
CA LEU A 231 23.04 -9.33 -25.80
C LEU A 231 21.60 -9.84 -25.98
N GLY A 232 21.29 -10.43 -27.13
CA GLY A 232 20.00 -11.08 -27.38
C GLY A 232 19.72 -12.27 -26.46
N CYS A 233 20.74 -13.07 -26.14
CA CYS A 233 20.64 -14.17 -25.18
C CYS A 233 20.36 -13.66 -23.75
N ILE A 234 21.06 -12.61 -23.32
CA ILE A 234 20.84 -11.99 -22.00
C ILE A 234 19.42 -11.39 -21.91
N ILE A 235 18.98 -10.68 -22.95
CA ILE A 235 17.63 -10.10 -23.00
C ILE A 235 16.55 -11.19 -22.99
N THR A 236 16.75 -12.29 -23.72
CA THR A 236 15.80 -13.41 -23.73
C THR A 236 15.81 -14.21 -22.42
N LEU A 237 16.95 -14.33 -21.74
CA LEU A 237 17.04 -14.93 -20.40
C LEU A 237 16.34 -14.07 -19.34
N LEU A 238 16.56 -12.75 -19.34
CA LEU A 238 15.88 -11.80 -18.45
C LEU A 238 14.38 -11.68 -18.77
N GLY A 239 13.99 -11.78 -20.05
CA GLY A 239 12.60 -11.81 -20.48
C GLY A 239 11.87 -13.09 -20.06
N LYS A 240 12.57 -14.23 -19.99
CA LYS A 240 11.99 -15.50 -19.49
C LYS A 240 11.82 -15.52 -17.98
N THR A 241 12.67 -14.82 -17.21
CA THR A 241 12.46 -14.67 -15.75
C THR A 241 11.28 -13.77 -15.41
N ALA A 242 10.93 -12.81 -16.29
CA ALA A 242 9.73 -11.97 -16.12
C ALA A 242 8.42 -12.71 -16.45
N LEU A 243 8.44 -13.72 -17.32
CA LEU A 243 7.26 -14.51 -17.70
C LEU A 243 7.02 -15.76 -16.84
N ALA A 244 7.97 -16.15 -15.98
CA ALA A 244 7.81 -17.31 -15.10
C ALA A 244 7.03 -17.03 -13.80
N GLN A 245 6.69 -15.76 -13.50
CA GLN A 245 5.81 -15.39 -12.35
C GLN A 245 4.34 -15.18 -12.73
N HIS A 246 3.94 -15.57 -13.94
CA HIS A 246 2.54 -15.53 -14.35
C HIS A 246 2.09 -16.84 -15.01
N GLN A 247 2.32 -17.96 -14.30
CA GLN A 247 1.54 -19.18 -14.45
C GLN A 247 1.90 -20.16 -13.33
N THR A 248 1.11 -20.16 -12.26
CA THR A 248 0.76 -21.36 -11.48
C THR A 248 -0.43 -20.99 -10.59
N VAL A 249 -1.60 -21.46 -11.05
CA VAL A 249 -2.87 -21.77 -10.36
C VAL A 249 -3.35 -20.82 -9.26
#